data_AF-A0A9D8GZ38-F1
#
_entry.id   AF-A0A9D8GZ38-F1
#
_cell.length_a   1.000
_cell.length_b   1.000
_cell.length_c   1.000
_cell.angle_alpha   90.00
_cell.angle_beta   90.00
_cell.angle_gamma   90.00
#
_symmetry.space_group_name_H-M   'P 1'
#
loop_
_entity.id
_entity.type
_entity.pdbx_description
1 polymer ?
#
loop_
_entity_poly.entity_id
_entity_poly.type
_entity_poly.pdbx_seq_one_letter_code
_entity_poly.pdbx_strand_id
1 'polypeptide(L)'
;HGPDGALYPGTCRSLSRQERCDRLAAGHEHCFRLDAAHAAEQAGSYHFVEETQGRIEGQPLLLGDFVIARKDTPTSYHLSVTVDDHLQGITLVTRGEDVLPSTHAHALLQKLLGYATPRYAHHRLLTDASGRRFAKRDRAVTVRAMREKGMTARQVIDRALAAVAVAL
;
A
#
# COMPACT_ATOMS: atom_id res chain seq x y z
N HIS A 1 4.88 -11.44 -11.91
CA HIS A 1 4.11 -11.27 -10.67
C HIS A 1 4.39 -9.89 -10.12
N GLY A 2 3.38 -9.17 -9.65
CA GLY A 2 3.53 -7.87 -9.01
C GLY A 2 3.69 -7.98 -7.48
N PRO A 3 3.96 -6.87 -6.78
CA PRO A 3 4.18 -6.85 -5.34
C PRO A 3 3.01 -7.43 -4.53
N ASP A 4 1.78 -7.21 -4.98
CA ASP A 4 0.55 -7.64 -4.32
C ASP A 4 -0.03 -8.96 -4.89
N GLY A 5 0.75 -9.67 -5.70
CA GLY A 5 0.36 -10.95 -6.32
C GLY A 5 0.31 -10.90 -7.85
N ALA A 6 -0.53 -11.76 -8.44
CA ALA A 6 -0.67 -11.79 -9.90
C ALA A 6 -1.24 -10.47 -10.41
N LEU A 7 -0.57 -9.88 -11.40
CA LEU A 7 -1.07 -8.68 -12.08
C LEU A 7 -2.37 -9.04 -12.81
N TYR A 8 -3.32 -8.11 -12.78
CA TYR A 8 -4.57 -8.30 -13.49
C TYR A 8 -4.31 -8.40 -15.00
N PRO A 9 -4.78 -9.46 -15.68
CA PRO A 9 -4.48 -9.70 -17.10
C PRO A 9 -5.25 -8.78 -18.07
N GLY A 10 -6.04 -7.82 -17.58
CA GLY A 10 -6.76 -6.88 -18.44
C GLY A 10 -8.02 -7.45 -19.11
N THR A 11 -8.57 -8.56 -18.61
CA THR A 11 -9.72 -9.27 -19.23
C THR A 11 -10.97 -8.42 -19.44
N CYS A 12 -11.14 -7.34 -18.67
CA CYS A 12 -12.28 -6.43 -18.77
C CYS A 12 -11.95 -5.13 -19.53
N ARG A 13 -10.72 -4.93 -20.00
CA ARG A 13 -10.31 -3.69 -20.70
C ARG A 13 -11.08 -3.50 -22.00
N SER A 14 -11.31 -4.58 -22.74
CA SER A 14 -12.00 -4.58 -24.04
C SER A 14 -13.52 -4.54 -23.95
N LEU A 15 -14.11 -4.66 -22.75
CA LEU A 15 -15.56 -4.57 -22.60
C LEU A 15 -16.03 -3.19 -23.01
N SER A 16 -17.02 -3.15 -23.91
CA SER A 16 -17.71 -1.94 -24.31
C SER A 16 -18.40 -1.29 -23.12
N ARG A 17 -18.69 0.02 -23.22
CA ARG A 17 -19.45 0.73 -22.19
C ARG A 17 -20.81 0.08 -21.92
N GLN A 18 -21.49 -0.39 -22.97
CA GLN A 18 -22.78 -1.06 -22.85
C GLN A 18 -22.66 -2.37 -22.06
N GLU A 19 -21.73 -3.25 -22.42
CA GLU A 19 -21.51 -4.51 -21.69
C GLU A 19 -21.15 -4.28 -20.21
N ARG A 20 -20.38 -3.23 -19.91
CA ARG A 20 -20.09 -2.85 -18.53
C ARG A 20 -21.37 -2.44 -17.79
N CYS A 21 -22.19 -1.57 -18.39
CA CYS A 21 -23.46 -1.15 -17.82
C CYS A 21 -24.43 -2.32 -17.59
N ASP A 22 -24.55 -3.23 -18.56
CA ASP A 22 -25.44 -4.38 -18.47
C ASP A 22 -25.03 -5.34 -17.34
N ARG A 23 -23.72 -5.60 -17.20
CA ARG A 23 -23.18 -6.43 -16.09
C ARG A 23 -23.40 -5.78 -14.72
N LEU A 24 -23.25 -4.46 -14.63
CA LEU A 24 -23.53 -3.71 -13.39
C LEU A 24 -25.01 -3.78 -13.03
N ALA A 25 -25.90 -3.56 -14.02
CA ALA A 25 -27.35 -3.65 -13.83
C ALA A 25 -27.82 -5.06 -13.45
N ALA A 26 -27.16 -6.10 -13.97
CA ALA A 26 -27.39 -7.49 -13.59
C ALA A 26 -26.87 -7.86 -12.19
N GLY A 27 -26.23 -6.93 -11.47
CA GLY A 27 -25.76 -7.14 -10.10
C GLY A 27 -24.52 -8.05 -9.99
N HIS A 28 -23.81 -8.31 -11.09
CA HIS A 28 -22.61 -9.14 -11.09
C HIS A 28 -21.55 -8.58 -10.13
N GLU A 29 -20.83 -9.49 -9.46
CA GLU A 29 -19.66 -9.15 -8.66
C GLU A 29 -18.63 -8.41 -9.51
N HIS A 30 -18.17 -7.26 -9.02
CA HIS A 30 -17.26 -6.40 -9.76
C HIS A 30 -16.36 -5.58 -8.84
N CYS A 31 -15.29 -5.06 -9.44
CA CYS A 31 -14.45 -4.03 -8.85
C CYS A 31 -14.03 -3.04 -9.92
N PHE A 32 -13.79 -1.80 -9.51
CA PHE A 32 -13.17 -0.78 -10.33
C PHE A 32 -11.66 -0.88 -10.17
N ARG A 33 -10.95 -0.86 -11.29
CA ARG A 33 -9.48 -0.87 -11.33
C ARG A 33 -9.01 0.38 -12.05
N LEU A 34 -7.86 0.90 -11.64
CA LEU A 34 -7.15 1.91 -12.40
C LEU A 34 -6.52 1.24 -13.62
N ASP A 35 -6.72 1.78 -14.81
CA ASP A 35 -5.92 1.38 -15.98
C ASP A 35 -4.53 2.00 -15.83
N ALA A 36 -3.53 1.19 -15.47
CA ALA A 36 -2.21 1.70 -15.13
C ALA A 36 -1.46 2.30 -16.32
N ALA A 37 -1.71 1.82 -17.54
CA ALA A 37 -1.06 2.34 -18.74
C ALA A 37 -1.65 3.72 -19.08
N HIS A 38 -2.97 3.82 -19.12
CA HIS A 38 -3.64 5.10 -19.38
C HIS A 38 -3.35 6.13 -18.28
N ALA A 39 -3.33 5.69 -17.01
CA ALA A 39 -2.95 6.52 -15.88
C ALA A 39 -1.50 7.04 -15.99
N ALA A 40 -0.56 6.21 -16.44
CA ALA A 40 0.83 6.61 -16.65
C ALA A 40 0.95 7.70 -17.73
N GLU A 41 0.24 7.53 -18.85
CA GLU A 41 0.20 8.53 -19.92
C GLU A 41 -0.37 9.86 -19.43
N GLN A 42 -1.47 9.82 -18.69
CA GLN A 42 -2.12 11.02 -18.17
C GLN A 42 -1.28 11.73 -17.10
N ALA A 43 -0.62 10.98 -16.20
CA ALA A 43 0.17 11.55 -15.12
C ALA A 43 1.51 12.14 -15.61
N GLY A 44 2.06 11.60 -16.70
CA GLY A 44 3.43 11.87 -17.12
C GLY A 44 4.45 11.38 -16.10
N SER A 45 5.64 11.98 -16.08
CA SER A 45 6.65 11.66 -15.07
C SER A 45 6.25 12.15 -13.69
N TYR A 46 6.52 11.32 -12.69
CA TYR A 46 6.29 11.62 -11.28
C TYR A 46 7.34 10.92 -10.42
N HIS A 47 7.49 11.38 -9.19
CA HIS A 47 8.48 10.87 -8.25
C HIS A 47 7.95 11.05 -6.82
N PHE A 48 8.63 10.41 -5.87
CA PHE A 48 8.48 10.67 -4.45
C PHE A 48 9.85 10.66 -3.77
N VAL A 49 9.91 11.15 -2.53
CA VAL A 49 11.14 11.18 -1.73
C VAL A 49 11.03 10.14 -0.62
N GLU A 50 11.99 9.24 -0.56
CA GLU A 50 12.19 8.27 0.51
C GLU A 50 13.36 8.74 1.39
N GLU A 51 13.21 8.75 2.71
CA GLU A 51 14.20 9.32 3.64
C GLU A 51 15.62 8.72 3.52
N THR A 52 15.71 7.43 3.23
CA THR A 52 16.97 6.68 3.16
C THR A 52 17.50 6.53 1.74
N GLN A 53 16.62 6.50 0.74
CA GLN A 53 16.99 6.29 -0.68
C GLN A 53 16.99 7.59 -1.50
N GLY A 54 16.46 8.68 -0.95
CA GLY A 54 16.30 9.95 -1.64
C GLY A 54 15.17 9.92 -2.66
N ARG A 55 15.38 10.58 -3.80
CA ARG A 55 14.37 10.68 -4.86
C ARG A 55 14.21 9.35 -5.60
N ILE A 56 12.99 8.83 -5.64
CA ILE A 56 12.62 7.61 -6.37
C ILE A 56 11.67 7.99 -7.51
N GLU A 57 12.01 7.59 -8.73
CA GLU A 57 11.14 7.76 -9.89
C GLU A 57 9.92 6.82 -9.85
N GLY A 58 8.78 7.34 -10.28
CA GLY A 58 7.51 6.63 -10.32
C GLY A 58 7.56 5.43 -11.26
N GLN A 59 6.98 4.31 -10.82
CA GLN A 59 6.85 3.08 -11.62
C GLN A 59 5.37 2.71 -11.74
N PRO A 60 4.63 3.38 -12.65
CA PRO A 60 3.16 3.30 -12.66
C PRO A 60 2.63 1.91 -12.99
N LEU A 61 3.42 1.09 -13.71
CA LEU A 61 3.04 -0.26 -14.11
C LEU A 61 3.38 -1.33 -13.07
N LEU A 62 4.09 -0.98 -11.99
CA LEU A 62 4.62 -1.96 -11.02
C LEU A 62 3.52 -2.83 -10.39
N LEU A 63 2.37 -2.22 -10.08
CA LEU A 63 1.21 -2.91 -9.50
C LEU A 63 0.17 -3.33 -10.56
N GLY A 64 0.39 -2.98 -11.83
CA GLY A 64 -0.59 -3.14 -12.89
C GLY A 64 -1.92 -2.46 -12.56
N ASP A 65 -3.03 -3.00 -13.08
CA ASP A 65 -4.36 -2.44 -12.85
C ASP A 65 -4.88 -2.79 -11.45
N PHE A 66 -4.43 -2.03 -10.46
CA PHE A 66 -4.83 -2.20 -9.07
C PHE A 66 -6.28 -1.73 -8.83
N VAL A 67 -6.92 -2.34 -7.84
CA VAL A 67 -8.30 -2.03 -7.46
C VAL A 67 -8.38 -0.66 -6.80
N ILE A 68 -9.33 0.18 -7.23
CA ILE A 68 -9.63 1.49 -6.64
C ILE A 68 -10.96 1.52 -5.89
N ALA A 69 -11.89 0.63 -6.23
CA ALA A 69 -13.14 0.43 -5.50
C ALA A 69 -13.70 -0.98 -5.73
N ARG A 70 -14.50 -1.49 -4.79
CA ARG A 70 -15.22 -2.76 -4.89
C ARG A 70 -16.72 -2.51 -4.80
N LYS A 71 -17.54 -3.47 -5.27
CA LYS A 71 -19.00 -3.38 -5.20
C LYS A 71 -19.52 -3.00 -3.80
N ASP A 72 -19.12 -3.76 -2.77
CA ASP A 72 -19.60 -3.56 -1.40
C ASP A 72 -18.73 -2.59 -0.57
N THR A 73 -17.66 -2.08 -1.15
CA THR A 73 -16.75 -1.14 -0.48
C THR A 73 -16.32 -0.11 -1.51
N PRO A 74 -16.88 1.11 -1.51
CA PRO A 74 -16.73 2.08 -2.59
C PRO A 74 -15.33 2.74 -2.65
N THR A 75 -14.31 2.05 -2.15
CA THR A 75 -12.91 2.47 -2.13
C THR A 75 -11.99 1.25 -2.04
N SER A 76 -10.69 1.46 -2.16
CA SER A 76 -9.64 0.49 -1.86
C SER A 76 -8.65 1.09 -0.87
N TYR A 77 -7.76 0.26 -0.33
CA TYR A 77 -6.67 0.74 0.50
C TYR A 77 -5.90 1.88 -0.17
N HIS A 78 -5.48 1.71 -1.44
CA HIS A 78 -4.68 2.70 -2.15
C HIS A 78 -5.41 4.04 -2.33
N LEU A 79 -6.71 3.99 -2.68
CA LEU A 79 -7.49 5.22 -2.85
C LEU A 79 -7.73 5.91 -1.50
N SER A 80 -8.16 5.15 -0.50
CA SER A 80 -8.46 5.69 0.84
C SER A 80 -7.25 6.36 1.47
N VAL A 81 -6.10 5.67 1.56
CA VAL A 81 -4.93 6.27 2.23
C VAL A 81 -4.42 7.51 1.49
N THR A 82 -4.44 7.50 0.16
CA THR A 82 -4.01 8.67 -0.61
C THR A 82 -4.92 9.88 -0.37
N VAL A 83 -6.24 9.67 -0.33
CA VAL A 83 -7.20 10.75 -0.09
C VAL A 83 -7.14 11.22 1.37
N ASP A 84 -7.12 10.30 2.32
CA ASP A 84 -7.10 10.61 3.75
C ASP A 84 -5.82 11.35 4.15
N ASP A 85 -4.64 10.91 3.67
CA ASP A 85 -3.36 11.59 3.92
C ASP A 85 -3.40 13.05 3.43
N HIS A 86 -3.99 13.29 2.25
CA HIS A 86 -4.14 14.63 1.70
C HIS A 86 -5.09 15.49 2.55
N LEU A 87 -6.28 14.95 2.88
CA LEU A 87 -7.27 15.67 3.69
C LEU A 87 -6.77 15.99 5.11
N GLN A 88 -5.91 15.14 5.66
CA GLN A 88 -5.32 15.30 6.98
C GLN A 88 -4.02 16.14 6.97
N GLY A 89 -3.52 16.53 5.80
CA GLY A 89 -2.29 17.32 5.67
C GLY A 89 -1.03 16.55 6.09
N ILE A 90 -1.00 15.23 5.87
CA ILE A 90 0.17 14.39 6.17
C ILE A 90 1.35 14.77 5.27
N THR A 91 2.51 15.04 5.89
CA THR A 91 3.74 15.45 5.18
C THR A 91 4.84 14.40 5.22
N LEU A 92 4.77 13.44 6.15
CA LEU A 92 5.69 12.31 6.28
C LEU A 92 4.90 11.04 6.61
N VAL A 93 5.00 10.04 5.73
CA VAL A 93 4.39 8.73 5.90
C VAL A 93 5.46 7.73 6.35
N THR A 94 5.35 7.23 7.58
CA THR A 94 6.25 6.21 8.13
C THR A 94 5.55 4.86 8.20
N ARG A 95 6.10 3.84 7.52
CA ARG A 95 5.50 2.49 7.44
C ARG A 95 6.55 1.41 7.15
N GLY A 96 6.15 0.14 7.18
CA GLY A 96 7.05 -0.98 6.91
C GLY A 96 7.57 -1.01 5.47
N GLU A 97 8.81 -1.46 5.27
CA GLU A 97 9.42 -1.61 3.93
C GLU A 97 8.68 -2.59 3.00
N ASP A 98 7.86 -3.49 3.56
CA ASP A 98 7.04 -4.41 2.78
C ASP A 98 6.01 -3.70 1.89
N VAL A 99 5.59 -2.49 2.24
CA VAL A 99 4.62 -1.70 1.47
C VAL A 99 5.28 -0.58 0.66
N LEU A 100 6.62 -0.55 0.57
CA LEU A 100 7.33 0.38 -0.31
C LEU A 100 6.82 0.31 -1.77
N PRO A 101 6.59 -0.87 -2.37
CA PRO A 101 6.08 -0.94 -3.74
C PRO A 101 4.74 -0.23 -3.94
N SER A 102 3.86 -0.25 -2.94
CA SER A 102 2.56 0.46 -2.99
C SER A 102 2.73 1.98 -3.08
N THR A 103 3.87 2.54 -2.67
CA THR A 103 4.19 3.97 -2.80
C THR A 103 4.17 4.44 -4.25
N HIS A 104 4.57 3.60 -5.21
CA HIS A 104 4.52 3.98 -6.63
C HIS A 104 3.09 4.21 -7.11
N ALA A 105 2.11 3.44 -6.60
CA ALA A 105 0.70 3.63 -6.89
C ALA A 105 0.12 4.84 -6.14
N HIS A 106 0.51 5.06 -4.89
CA HIS A 106 0.02 6.21 -4.11
C HIS A 106 0.51 7.53 -4.70
N ALA A 107 1.79 7.60 -5.10
CA ALA A 107 2.36 8.77 -5.77
C ALA A 107 1.74 9.01 -7.15
N LEU A 108 1.35 7.95 -7.88
CA LEU A 108 0.58 8.07 -9.12
C LEU A 108 -0.80 8.67 -8.87
N LEU A 109 -1.53 8.18 -7.87
CA LEU A 109 -2.84 8.71 -7.48
C LEU A 109 -2.74 10.17 -7.04
N GLN A 110 -1.75 10.51 -6.20
CA GLN A 110 -1.48 11.89 -5.77
C GLN A 110 -1.27 12.81 -6.98
N LYS A 111 -0.46 12.38 -7.96
CA LYS A 111 -0.22 13.12 -9.20
C LYS A 111 -1.50 13.31 -10.01
N LEU A 112 -2.30 12.26 -10.21
CA LEU A 112 -3.55 12.32 -10.98
C LEU A 112 -4.62 13.19 -10.32
N LEU A 113 -4.68 13.18 -8.99
CA LEU A 113 -5.65 13.94 -8.21
C LEU A 113 -5.19 15.38 -7.90
N GLY A 114 -3.94 15.74 -8.26
CA GLY A 114 -3.38 17.06 -8.00
C GLY A 114 -3.01 17.31 -6.54
N TYR A 115 -2.74 16.25 -5.77
CA TYR A 115 -2.36 16.34 -4.36
C TYR A 115 -0.86 16.55 -4.18
N ALA A 116 -0.48 17.11 -3.03
CA ALA A 116 0.92 17.13 -2.61
C ALA A 116 1.41 15.71 -2.28
N THR A 117 2.62 15.38 -2.71
CA THR A 117 3.28 14.11 -2.40
C THR A 117 4.04 14.26 -1.07
N PRO A 118 3.71 13.49 -0.02
CA PRO A 118 4.47 13.51 1.23
C PRO A 118 5.85 12.88 1.05
N ARG A 119 6.73 13.08 2.04
CA ARG A 119 7.95 12.28 2.19
C ARG A 119 7.56 10.91 2.75
N TYR A 120 8.37 9.90 2.46
CA TYR A 120 8.14 8.53 2.93
C TYR A 120 9.36 8.03 3.71
N ALA A 121 9.12 7.36 4.82
CA ALA A 121 10.14 6.66 5.60
C ALA A 121 9.73 5.19 5.76
N HIS A 122 10.45 4.29 5.10
CA HIS A 122 10.18 2.86 5.19
C HIS A 122 11.09 2.20 6.22
N HIS A 123 10.53 1.73 7.32
CA HIS A 123 11.28 1.06 8.38
C HIS A 123 11.36 -0.45 8.14
N ARG A 124 12.45 -1.06 8.61
CA ARG A 124 12.64 -2.52 8.55
C ARG A 124 11.58 -3.26 9.34
N LEU A 125 11.30 -4.49 8.92
CA LEU A 125 10.32 -5.36 9.57
C LEU A 125 10.92 -6.03 10.81
N LEU A 126 10.08 -6.25 11.82
CA LEU A 126 10.50 -6.96 13.03
C LEU A 126 10.78 -8.43 12.71
N THR A 127 11.94 -8.91 13.13
CA THR A 127 12.40 -10.29 12.98
C THR A 127 12.60 -10.96 14.34
N ASP A 128 12.51 -12.28 14.38
CA ASP A 128 12.95 -13.08 15.51
C ASP A 128 14.48 -13.23 15.54
N ALA A 129 15.01 -13.90 16.56
CA ALA A 129 16.46 -14.10 16.73
C ALA A 129 17.12 -14.89 15.58
N SER A 130 16.34 -15.57 14.73
CA SER A 130 16.84 -16.27 13.53
C SER A 130 16.74 -15.41 12.26
N GLY A 131 16.33 -14.14 12.38
CA GLY A 131 16.13 -13.25 11.25
C GLY A 131 14.80 -13.47 10.52
N ARG A 132 13.95 -14.37 11.00
CA ARG A 132 12.66 -14.65 10.38
C ARG A 132 11.65 -13.57 10.77
N ARG A 133 11.01 -12.95 9.78
CA ARG A 133 9.98 -11.93 9.97
C ARG A 133 8.83 -12.45 10.83
N PHE A 134 8.41 -11.68 11.84
CA PHE A 134 7.19 -11.98 12.56
C PHE A 134 5.97 -11.85 11.64
N ALA A 135 5.22 -12.94 11.46
CA ALA A 135 3.91 -12.90 10.83
C ALA A 135 2.81 -13.35 11.81
N LYS A 136 1.60 -12.81 11.66
CA LYS A 136 0.44 -13.18 12.51
C LYS A 136 0.17 -14.70 12.52
N ARG A 137 0.50 -15.39 11.42
CA ARG A 137 0.37 -16.87 11.29
C ARG A 137 1.33 -17.65 12.18
N ASP A 138 2.45 -17.07 12.58
CA ASP A 138 3.51 -17.77 13.34
C ASP A 138 3.24 -17.81 14.85
N ARG A 139 2.00 -17.49 15.29
CA ARG A 139 1.62 -17.32 16.70
C ARG A 139 2.59 -16.39 17.46
N ALA A 140 3.13 -15.40 16.75
CA ALA A 140 3.99 -14.38 17.35
C ALA A 140 3.26 -13.72 18.53
N VAL A 141 3.99 -13.49 19.64
CA VAL A 141 3.41 -12.95 20.87
C VAL A 141 2.77 -11.59 20.54
N THR A 142 1.47 -11.44 20.82
CA THR A 142 0.75 -10.19 20.58
C THR A 142 1.06 -9.17 21.67
N VAL A 143 0.94 -7.87 21.37
CA VAL A 143 1.06 -6.81 22.39
C VAL A 143 0.09 -7.06 23.56
N ARG A 144 -1.12 -7.54 23.26
CA ARG A 144 -2.11 -7.93 24.29
C ARG A 144 -1.57 -9.03 25.19
N ALA A 145 -1.08 -10.14 24.61
CA ALA A 145 -0.55 -11.25 25.39
C ALA A 145 0.69 -10.85 26.22
N MET A 146 1.52 -9.93 25.73
CA MET A 146 2.64 -9.37 26.51
C MET A 146 2.14 -8.59 27.73
N ARG A 147 1.12 -7.74 27.55
CA ARG A 147 0.50 -6.98 28.65
C ARG A 147 -0.19 -7.88 29.67
N GLU A 148 -0.90 -8.91 29.22
CA GLU A 148 -1.53 -9.92 30.09
C GLU A 148 -0.50 -10.71 30.91
N LYS A 149 0.72 -10.86 30.41
CA LYS A 149 1.87 -11.44 31.14
C LYS A 149 2.60 -10.47 32.07
N GLY A 150 2.07 -9.25 32.25
CA GLY A 150 2.63 -8.25 33.16
C GLY A 150 3.74 -7.37 32.55
N MET A 151 3.99 -7.43 31.24
CA MET A 151 4.95 -6.51 30.62
C MET A 151 4.42 -5.07 30.61
N THR A 152 5.26 -4.13 31.02
CA THR A 152 4.97 -2.70 30.91
C THR A 152 5.04 -2.24 29.45
N ALA A 153 4.38 -1.13 29.14
CA ALA A 153 4.47 -0.52 27.80
C ALA A 153 5.93 -0.25 27.40
N ARG A 154 6.76 0.21 28.35
CA ARG A 154 8.19 0.45 28.11
C ARG A 154 8.93 -0.83 27.72
N GLN A 155 8.70 -1.93 28.44
CA GLN A 155 9.32 -3.22 28.12
C GLN A 155 8.91 -3.74 26.74
N VAL A 156 7.66 -3.53 26.32
CA VAL A 156 7.18 -3.90 24.98
C VAL A 156 7.89 -3.06 23.90
N ILE A 157 8.02 -1.76 24.11
CA ILE A 157 8.71 -0.84 23.19
C ILE A 157 10.20 -1.19 23.09
N ASP A 158 10.88 -1.37 24.22
CA ASP A 158 12.31 -1.73 24.25
C ASP A 158 12.58 -3.04 23.52
N ARG A 159 11.69 -4.02 23.69
CA ARG A 159 11.74 -5.28 22.95
C ARG A 159 11.60 -5.07 21.43
N ALA A 160 10.68 -4.21 21.00
CA ALA A 160 10.51 -3.91 19.58
C ALA A 160 11.73 -3.21 19.00
N LEU A 161 12.28 -2.22 19.71
CA LEU A 161 13.50 -1.50 19.30
C LEU A 161 14.71 -2.43 19.19
N ALA A 162 14.89 -3.35 20.15
CA ALA A 162 15.95 -4.35 20.10
C ALA A 162 15.83 -5.27 18.87
N ALA A 163 14.60 -5.67 18.50
CA ALA A 163 14.36 -6.51 17.33
C ALA A 163 14.64 -5.80 15.99
N VAL A 164 14.58 -4.47 15.95
CA VAL A 164 15.00 -3.69 14.77
C VAL A 164 16.53 -3.53 14.74
N ALA A 165 17.17 -3.36 15.90
CA ALA A 165 18.61 -3.11 16.02
C ALA A 165 19.49 -4.34 15.74
N VAL A 166 19.03 -5.56 16.06
CA VAL A 166 19.78 -6.82 15.82
C VAL A 166 19.91 -7.16 14.32
N ALA A 167 19.23 -6.43 13.45
CA ALA A 167 19.27 -6.66 12.01
C ALA A 167 20.37 -5.85 11.30
N LEU A 168 21.11 -4.96 12.00
CA LEU A 168 22.30 -4.24 11.51
C LEU A 168 23.56 -5.09 11.67
#